data_AF-A0A7X0J2Y6-F1
#
_entry.id   AF-A0A7X0J2Y6-F1
#
_cell.length_a   1.000
_cell.length_b   1.000
_cell.length_c   1.000
_cell.angle_alpha   90.00
_cell.angle_beta   90.00
_cell.angle_gamma   90.00
#
_symmetry.space_group_name_H-M   'P 1'
#
loop_
_entity.id
_entity.type
_entity.pdbx_description
1 polymer ?
#
loop_
_entity_poly.entity_id
_entity_poly.type
_entity_poly.pdbx_seq_one_letter_code
_entity_poly.pdbx_strand_id
1 'polypeptide(L)'
;MKKIKYSLIAILALFSVSSCKKYIDVNTNPNAPTVADASTLLPPMQAGMARGVWYDSRYIGQYAQVWGSPAANNVWDQEGYSPGTDTNGEMWRTVYFSLGQNVNLMWQSALSKKAWDYVGVGHAMRAWGWQNGGDLYNNMVVKQAFEPGRLTFDYDSPDYVYAEVVKECQLALNYLNLAIQTDQLNVSTNLAKGDYIYYGDRTKWIKFVYAILAQNALHQSNKAAFSADNVKKYVDSSFVSNADNASVQCNGSQSGDSNFWGPSRNNLGSFRQSDYMVRLLDGRIFTGSAVQNTNLDPRLPYLLAASKDGVYRGVIGANGDPNSTNANTSIPYLFGAGITTNPAAGTPQKYIFNDNSRGILMTYAELQFFKAEALFKKGDLPGAYSAYINGISGSIDFVSNPPAGTALTGSQNNISAAARAAYLAGPCVRQSAAQLQLSDILQQKFISLFVWGSFEAWADERRYSYDPTIFQGFQVPSLYPDNAGKQVYLVRPRYNSEYIWNVPSLQAIGAMAPDYHTKKPWFILP
;
A
#
# COMPACT_ATOMS: atom_id res chain seq x y z
N MET A 1 22.00 -31.66 64.99
CA MET A 1 21.32 -30.65 64.14
C MET A 1 21.97 -30.39 62.76
N LYS A 2 22.78 -31.32 62.21
CA LYS A 2 23.32 -31.21 60.83
C LYS A 2 22.69 -32.17 59.81
N LYS A 3 21.97 -33.21 60.25
CA LYS A 3 21.32 -34.18 59.34
C LYS A 3 19.89 -33.83 58.91
N ILE A 4 19.20 -32.92 59.61
CA ILE A 4 17.85 -32.43 59.24
C ILE A 4 17.90 -31.39 58.11
N LYS A 5 19.04 -30.69 57.95
CA LYS A 5 19.22 -29.66 56.91
C LYS A 5 19.33 -30.25 55.49
N TYR A 6 19.86 -31.47 55.34
CA TYR A 6 19.98 -32.11 54.03
C TYR A 6 18.68 -32.78 53.56
N SER A 7 17.80 -33.19 54.49
CA SER A 7 16.49 -33.74 54.15
C SER A 7 15.50 -32.67 53.71
N LEU A 8 15.57 -31.44 54.25
CA LEU A 8 14.73 -30.33 53.79
C LEU A 8 15.14 -29.78 52.41
N ILE A 9 16.43 -29.82 52.07
CA ILE A 9 16.93 -29.36 50.76
C ILE A 9 16.61 -30.39 49.65
N ALA A 10 16.62 -31.69 49.95
CA ALA A 10 16.23 -32.74 49.01
C ALA A 10 14.71 -32.74 48.73
N ILE A 11 13.87 -32.40 49.72
CA ILE A 11 12.41 -32.30 49.55
C ILE A 11 12.02 -31.03 48.79
N LEU A 12 12.75 -29.91 48.93
CA LEU A 12 12.52 -28.70 48.14
C LEU A 12 12.92 -28.85 46.66
N ALA A 13 13.90 -29.70 46.36
CA ALA A 13 14.35 -30.01 45.00
C ALA A 13 13.40 -30.98 44.25
N LEU A 14 12.51 -31.68 44.95
CA LEU A 14 11.52 -32.59 44.35
C LEU A 14 10.23 -31.88 43.90
N PHE A 15 10.02 -30.62 44.29
CA PHE A 15 8.87 -29.81 43.85
C PHE A 15 9.20 -28.83 42.71
N SER A 16 10.44 -28.79 42.21
CA SER A 16 10.87 -27.88 41.14
C SER A 16 10.80 -28.48 39.72
N VAL A 17 10.22 -29.68 39.57
CA VAL A 17 10.03 -30.36 38.27
C VAL A 17 8.56 -30.57 37.90
N SER A 18 7.67 -29.65 38.27
CA SER A 18 6.47 -29.41 37.45
C SER A 18 6.83 -28.43 36.34
N SER A 19 7.48 -28.98 35.32
CA SER A 19 7.47 -28.40 33.98
C SER A 19 6.05 -27.93 33.68
N CYS A 20 5.90 -26.66 33.29
CA CYS A 20 4.68 -26.12 32.72
C CYS A 20 4.34 -26.84 31.40
N LYS A 21 3.92 -28.10 31.47
CA LYS A 21 3.26 -28.85 30.40
C LYS A 21 1.76 -28.48 30.30
N LYS A 22 1.44 -27.22 30.56
CA LYS A 22 0.17 -26.59 30.21
C LYS A 22 0.47 -25.34 29.39
N TYR A 23 1.14 -25.55 28.26
CA TYR A 23 1.13 -24.57 27.19
C TYR A 23 -0.25 -24.66 26.55
N ILE A 24 -1.12 -23.70 26.91
CA ILE A 24 -2.36 -23.30 26.21
C ILE A 24 -3.17 -24.48 25.65
N ASP A 25 -3.86 -25.19 26.55
CA ASP A 25 -5.00 -26.05 26.21
C ASP A 25 -6.28 -25.46 26.85
N VAL A 26 -6.41 -24.13 26.75
CA VAL A 26 -7.46 -23.33 27.42
C VAL A 26 -8.41 -22.69 26.40
N ASN A 27 -8.62 -23.31 25.23
CA ASN A 27 -9.59 -22.74 24.29
C ASN A 27 -10.34 -23.72 23.39
N THR A 28 -10.54 -24.97 23.81
CA THR A 28 -11.68 -25.76 23.32
C THR A 28 -12.92 -25.36 24.11
N ASN A 29 -13.46 -24.18 23.79
CA ASN A 29 -14.80 -23.79 24.24
C ASN A 29 -15.80 -24.79 23.65
N PRO A 30 -16.53 -25.59 24.45
CA PRO A 30 -17.48 -26.59 23.95
C PRO A 30 -18.64 -25.98 23.16
N ASN A 31 -18.83 -24.66 23.26
CA ASN A 31 -19.88 -23.89 22.58
C ASN A 31 -19.35 -23.03 21.42
N ALA A 32 -18.04 -23.04 21.14
CA ALA A 32 -17.48 -22.38 19.95
C ALA A 32 -17.41 -23.37 18.79
N PRO A 33 -17.75 -22.97 17.55
CA PRO A 33 -17.49 -23.80 16.38
C PRO A 33 -16.01 -24.19 16.36
N THR A 34 -15.71 -25.49 16.27
CA THR A 34 -14.32 -25.98 16.17
C THR A 34 -13.61 -25.52 14.89
N VAL A 35 -14.37 -25.00 13.91
CA VAL A 35 -13.89 -24.35 12.70
C VAL A 35 -14.68 -23.06 12.48
N ALA A 36 -14.00 -21.91 12.44
CA ALA A 36 -14.63 -20.64 12.11
C ALA A 36 -15.18 -20.66 10.67
N ASP A 37 -16.33 -20.02 10.45
CA ASP A 37 -16.91 -19.93 9.11
C ASP A 37 -16.07 -19.01 8.22
N ALA A 38 -15.95 -19.33 6.93
CA ALA A 38 -15.18 -18.51 6.00
C ALA A 38 -15.71 -17.05 5.94
N SER A 39 -17.03 -16.86 6.07
CA SER A 39 -17.66 -15.53 6.07
C SER A 39 -17.29 -14.68 7.28
N THR A 40 -16.93 -15.29 8.42
CA THR A 40 -16.52 -14.53 9.61
C THR A 40 -15.02 -14.25 9.63
N LEU A 41 -14.22 -15.04 8.92
CA LEU A 41 -12.78 -14.84 8.79
C LEU A 41 -12.42 -13.77 7.75
N LEU A 42 -13.22 -13.61 6.69
CA LEU A 42 -12.89 -12.71 5.59
C LEU A 42 -12.83 -11.21 5.99
N PRO A 43 -13.81 -10.63 6.70
CA PRO A 43 -13.80 -9.20 7.05
C PRO A 43 -12.53 -8.71 7.77
N PRO A 44 -12.06 -9.34 8.87
CA PRO A 44 -10.86 -8.87 9.57
C PRO A 44 -9.59 -9.01 8.71
N MET A 45 -9.53 -9.99 7.80
CA MET A 45 -8.40 -10.11 6.87
C MET A 45 -8.38 -8.95 5.85
N GLN A 46 -9.53 -8.58 5.30
CA GLN A 46 -9.65 -7.43 4.39
C GLN A 46 -9.33 -6.10 5.10
N ALA A 47 -9.82 -5.91 6.33
CA ALA A 47 -9.42 -4.79 7.17
C ALA A 47 -7.90 -4.78 7.43
N GLY A 48 -7.30 -5.97 7.57
CA GLY A 48 -5.85 -6.17 7.64
C GLY A 48 -5.11 -5.65 6.40
N MET A 49 -5.62 -5.90 5.20
CA MET A 49 -5.01 -5.40 3.95
C MET A 49 -4.91 -3.86 3.95
N ALA A 50 -6.02 -3.17 4.20
CA ALA A 50 -6.04 -1.71 4.28
C ALA A 50 -5.11 -1.21 5.40
N ARG A 51 -5.12 -1.89 6.56
CA ARG A 51 -4.23 -1.55 7.68
C ARG A 51 -2.74 -1.61 7.34
N GLY A 52 -2.31 -2.64 6.60
CA GLY A 52 -0.93 -2.75 6.13
C GLY A 52 -0.50 -1.55 5.29
N VAL A 53 -1.32 -1.16 4.32
CA VAL A 53 -1.06 0.02 3.48
C VAL A 53 -1.02 1.28 4.33
N TRP A 54 -2.05 1.51 5.14
CA TRP A 54 -2.22 2.74 5.91
C TRP A 54 -1.09 3.05 6.90
N TYR A 55 -0.65 2.05 7.66
CA TYR A 55 0.33 2.28 8.73
C TYR A 55 1.70 2.61 8.18
N ASP A 56 2.12 1.87 7.16
CA ASP A 56 3.46 1.94 6.58
C ASP A 56 3.54 3.04 5.50
N SER A 57 2.41 3.42 4.87
CA SER A 57 2.40 4.53 3.90
C SER A 57 2.80 5.85 4.54
N ARG A 58 2.57 6.02 5.85
CA ARG A 58 3.08 7.19 6.61
C ARG A 58 4.57 7.37 6.43
N TYR A 59 5.34 6.28 6.51
CA TYR A 59 6.80 6.32 6.45
C TYR A 59 7.31 6.23 5.01
N ILE A 60 6.75 5.32 4.22
CA ILE A 60 7.11 5.16 2.81
C ILE A 60 6.72 6.41 1.99
N GLY A 61 5.64 7.08 2.36
CA GLY A 61 5.24 8.36 1.76
C GLY A 61 6.22 9.50 2.04
N GLN A 62 7.05 9.40 3.09
CA GLN A 62 8.16 10.33 3.33
C GLN A 62 9.34 10.03 2.41
N TYR A 63 9.68 8.75 2.23
CA TYR A 63 10.69 8.34 1.24
C TYR A 63 10.33 8.81 -0.16
N ALA A 64 9.08 8.57 -0.57
CA ALA A 64 8.58 8.95 -1.88
C ALA A 64 8.16 10.42 -1.99
N GLN A 65 8.32 11.23 -0.94
CA GLN A 65 7.91 12.64 -0.94
C GLN A 65 6.46 12.85 -1.37
N VAL A 66 5.55 11.95 -0.98
CA VAL A 66 4.09 12.16 -1.03
C VAL A 66 3.70 13.20 0.03
N TRP A 67 4.34 13.11 1.19
CA TRP A 67 4.23 14.04 2.32
C TRP A 67 5.54 14.04 3.11
N GLY A 68 5.65 14.87 4.14
CA GLY A 68 6.78 14.86 5.06
C GLY A 68 6.41 15.36 6.45
N SER A 69 7.39 15.42 7.34
CA SER A 69 7.25 15.96 8.68
C SER A 69 7.31 17.49 8.67
N PRO A 70 6.56 18.18 9.55
CA PRO A 70 6.81 19.60 9.82
C PRO A 70 8.09 19.83 10.64
N ALA A 71 8.69 18.79 11.21
CA ALA A 71 9.93 18.88 11.98
C ALA A 71 11.14 18.58 11.10
N ALA A 72 12.20 19.38 11.25
CA ALA A 72 13.47 19.12 10.58
C ALA A 72 14.17 17.87 11.12
N ASN A 73 15.03 17.26 10.30
CA ASN A 73 15.81 16.06 10.61
C ASN A 73 14.95 14.86 11.06
N ASN A 74 13.71 14.76 10.55
CA ASN A 74 12.90 13.58 10.75
C ASN A 74 13.55 12.37 10.09
N VAL A 75 13.71 11.27 10.83
CA VAL A 75 14.45 10.09 10.37
C VAL A 75 13.93 9.51 9.05
N TRP A 76 12.62 9.56 8.81
CA TRP A 76 12.01 9.00 7.60
C TRP A 76 12.11 9.97 6.41
N ASP A 77 12.04 11.28 6.66
CA ASP A 77 12.35 12.30 5.63
C ASP A 77 13.84 12.31 5.25
N GLN A 78 14.71 11.73 6.10
CA GLN A 78 16.12 11.46 5.82
C GLN A 78 16.37 10.09 5.19
N GLU A 79 15.31 9.39 4.72
CA GLU A 79 15.42 8.05 4.14
C GLU A 79 16.04 7.01 5.11
N GLY A 80 15.90 7.20 6.41
CA GLY A 80 16.43 6.33 7.47
C GLY A 80 15.42 5.30 7.99
N TYR A 81 15.71 4.69 9.14
CA TYR A 81 14.83 3.74 9.83
C TYR A 81 14.90 3.93 11.35
N SER A 82 13.97 3.33 12.10
CA SER A 82 13.95 3.38 13.57
C SER A 82 14.39 2.03 14.18
N PRO A 83 15.64 1.90 14.68
CA PRO A 83 16.15 0.65 15.25
C PRO A 83 15.33 0.19 16.47
N GLY A 84 15.18 -1.13 16.65
CA GLY A 84 14.53 -1.67 17.83
C GLY A 84 13.00 -1.55 17.87
N THR A 85 12.35 -1.19 16.75
CA THR A 85 10.91 -0.92 16.70
C THR A 85 10.22 -1.63 15.55
N ASP A 86 8.91 -1.87 15.69
CA ASP A 86 8.04 -2.39 14.61
C ASP A 86 7.53 -1.28 13.68
N THR A 87 8.09 -0.07 13.77
CA THR A 87 7.74 1.05 12.91
C THR A 87 8.04 0.68 11.45
N ASN A 88 7.09 0.92 10.54
CA ASN A 88 7.15 0.48 9.15
C ASN A 88 7.19 -1.07 8.96
N GLY A 89 6.71 -1.84 9.94
CA GLY A 89 6.62 -3.30 9.89
C GLY A 89 5.19 -3.84 9.81
N GLU A 90 4.20 -2.99 9.50
CA GLU A 90 2.80 -3.40 9.51
C GLU A 90 2.42 -4.22 8.27
N MET A 91 3.00 -3.93 7.11
CA MET A 91 2.76 -4.74 5.91
C MET A 91 3.31 -6.16 6.11
N TRP A 92 4.50 -6.30 6.71
CA TRP A 92 5.04 -7.61 7.13
C TRP A 92 4.07 -8.36 8.04
N ARG A 93 3.57 -7.71 9.09
CA ARG A 93 2.56 -8.30 9.98
C ARG A 93 1.27 -8.60 9.23
N THR A 94 0.88 -7.79 8.26
CA THR A 94 -0.33 -8.03 7.44
C THR A 94 -0.18 -9.31 6.64
N VAL A 95 0.96 -9.50 5.98
CA VAL A 95 1.26 -10.69 5.19
C VAL A 95 1.28 -11.96 6.05
N TYR A 96 2.02 -11.96 7.16
CA TYR A 96 2.23 -13.18 7.95
C TYR A 96 1.17 -13.44 9.03
N PHE A 97 0.53 -12.40 9.57
CA PHE A 97 -0.40 -12.53 10.68
C PHE A 97 -1.85 -12.22 10.28
N SER A 98 -2.12 -11.05 9.71
CA SER A 98 -3.50 -10.69 9.35
C SER A 98 -4.03 -11.61 8.24
N LEU A 99 -3.25 -11.85 7.19
CA LEU A 99 -3.58 -12.75 6.10
C LEU A 99 -3.11 -14.18 6.40
N GLY A 100 -1.81 -14.36 6.61
CA GLY A 100 -1.10 -15.65 6.73
C GLY A 100 -1.92 -16.88 7.07
N GLN A 101 -1.90 -17.31 8.34
CA GLN A 101 -2.63 -18.51 8.77
C GLN A 101 -4.16 -18.36 8.70
N ASN A 102 -4.69 -17.13 8.75
CA ASN A 102 -6.13 -16.89 8.66
C ASN A 102 -6.70 -17.30 7.30
N VAL A 103 -5.95 -17.09 6.21
CA VAL A 103 -6.30 -17.58 4.87
C VAL A 103 -6.34 -19.12 4.85
N ASN A 104 -5.37 -19.79 5.49
CA ASN A 104 -5.37 -21.26 5.59
C ASN A 104 -6.60 -21.78 6.34
N LEU A 105 -6.98 -21.13 7.45
CA LEU A 105 -8.19 -21.48 8.22
C LEU A 105 -9.47 -21.24 7.39
N MET A 106 -9.52 -20.14 6.64
CA MET A 106 -10.63 -19.87 5.73
C MET A 106 -10.77 -20.95 4.66
N TRP A 107 -9.66 -21.39 4.07
CA TRP A 107 -9.66 -22.48 3.08
C TRP A 107 -10.10 -23.82 3.67
N GLN A 108 -9.68 -24.18 4.87
CA GLN A 108 -10.14 -25.39 5.54
C GLN A 108 -11.68 -25.40 5.65
N SER A 109 -12.27 -24.28 6.06
CA SER A 109 -13.72 -24.11 6.12
C SER A 109 -14.37 -24.13 4.72
N ALA A 110 -13.82 -23.37 3.77
CA ALA A 110 -14.39 -23.19 2.44
C ALA A 110 -14.35 -24.45 1.58
N LEU A 111 -13.24 -25.19 1.57
CA LEU A 111 -13.09 -26.44 0.82
C LEU A 111 -14.08 -27.50 1.28
N SER A 112 -14.31 -27.63 2.59
CA SER A 112 -15.27 -28.59 3.15
C SER A 112 -16.71 -28.33 2.69
N LYS A 113 -17.03 -27.07 2.40
CA LYS A 113 -18.36 -26.60 1.95
C LYS A 113 -18.44 -26.38 0.44
N LYS A 114 -17.38 -26.65 -0.31
CA LYS A 114 -17.25 -26.33 -1.75
C LYS A 114 -17.50 -24.84 -2.05
N ALA A 115 -17.17 -23.95 -1.11
CA ALA A 115 -17.27 -22.51 -1.27
C ALA A 115 -16.05 -21.99 -2.05
N TRP A 116 -15.98 -22.30 -3.34
CA TRP A 116 -14.83 -22.03 -4.20
C TRP A 116 -14.49 -20.54 -4.33
N ASP A 117 -15.49 -19.68 -4.20
CA ASP A 117 -15.33 -18.22 -4.21
C ASP A 117 -14.45 -17.73 -3.06
N TYR A 118 -14.68 -18.21 -1.83
CA TYR A 118 -13.80 -17.93 -0.69
C TYR A 118 -12.38 -18.46 -0.90
N VAL A 119 -12.22 -19.61 -1.57
CA VAL A 119 -10.89 -20.16 -1.89
C VAL A 119 -10.15 -19.22 -2.85
N GLY A 120 -10.81 -18.81 -3.93
CA GLY A 120 -10.26 -17.88 -4.91
C GLY A 120 -9.93 -16.51 -4.32
N VAL A 121 -10.80 -15.96 -3.47
CA VAL A 121 -10.55 -14.71 -2.73
C VAL A 121 -9.33 -14.84 -1.81
N GLY A 122 -9.18 -15.95 -1.08
CA GLY A 122 -8.01 -16.19 -0.24
C GLY A 122 -6.69 -16.18 -1.02
N HIS A 123 -6.68 -16.79 -2.22
CA HIS A 123 -5.51 -16.77 -3.11
C HIS A 123 -5.23 -15.36 -3.65
N ALA A 124 -6.26 -14.59 -4.01
CA ALA A 124 -6.10 -13.20 -4.45
C ALA A 124 -5.47 -12.32 -3.35
N MET A 125 -5.93 -12.47 -2.10
CA MET A 125 -5.40 -11.75 -0.95
C MET A 125 -3.96 -12.14 -0.63
N ARG A 126 -3.63 -13.44 -0.76
CA ARG A 126 -2.26 -13.93 -0.57
C ARG A 126 -1.31 -13.42 -1.67
N ALA A 127 -1.73 -13.43 -2.93
CA ALA A 127 -0.97 -12.85 -4.05
C ALA A 127 -0.67 -11.36 -3.82
N TRP A 128 -1.68 -10.58 -3.42
CA TRP A 128 -1.52 -9.16 -3.08
C TRP A 128 -0.52 -8.97 -1.93
N GLY A 129 -0.61 -9.80 -0.88
CA GLY A 129 0.32 -9.74 0.25
C GLY A 129 1.76 -10.03 -0.16
N TRP A 130 1.99 -11.09 -0.95
CA TRP A 130 3.33 -11.41 -1.45
C TRP A 130 3.90 -10.36 -2.39
N GLN A 131 3.07 -9.73 -3.24
CA GLN A 131 3.50 -8.64 -4.11
C GLN A 131 4.03 -7.47 -3.27
N ASN A 132 3.23 -6.96 -2.33
CA ASN A 132 3.62 -5.86 -1.46
C ASN A 132 4.83 -6.22 -0.59
N GLY A 133 4.87 -7.44 -0.07
CA GLY A 133 6.00 -7.93 0.72
C GLY A 133 7.31 -8.00 -0.06
N GLY A 134 7.27 -8.56 -1.28
CA GLY A 134 8.42 -8.63 -2.18
C GLY A 134 8.94 -7.25 -2.57
N ASP A 135 8.03 -6.32 -2.85
CA ASP A 135 8.39 -4.95 -3.23
C ASP A 135 9.04 -4.15 -2.09
N LEU A 136 8.64 -4.38 -0.83
CA LEU A 136 9.16 -3.65 0.31
C LEU A 136 10.40 -4.29 0.93
N TYR A 137 10.39 -5.62 1.11
CA TYR A 137 11.37 -6.33 1.92
C TYR A 137 12.37 -7.17 1.10
N ASN A 138 12.10 -7.33 -0.21
CA ASN A 138 12.88 -8.11 -1.18
C ASN A 138 12.89 -9.62 -0.89
N ASN A 139 13.54 -10.05 0.18
CA ASN A 139 13.51 -11.45 0.62
C ASN A 139 12.32 -11.66 1.56
N MET A 140 11.56 -12.72 1.33
CA MET A 140 10.40 -13.10 2.14
C MET A 140 10.48 -14.59 2.49
N VAL A 141 9.93 -14.99 3.64
CA VAL A 141 9.68 -16.40 3.96
C VAL A 141 8.40 -16.82 3.24
N VAL A 142 8.48 -17.75 2.29
CA VAL A 142 7.30 -18.20 1.52
C VAL A 142 7.12 -19.71 1.64
N LYS A 143 8.13 -20.51 1.28
CA LYS A 143 8.03 -21.99 1.28
C LYS A 143 7.75 -22.55 2.66
N GLN A 144 8.46 -22.04 3.66
CA GLN A 144 8.35 -22.48 5.04
C GLN A 144 7.27 -21.73 5.82
N ALA A 145 6.63 -20.73 5.20
CA ALA A 145 5.62 -19.93 5.88
C ALA A 145 4.47 -20.84 6.32
N PHE A 146 4.02 -20.64 7.56
CA PHE A 146 2.87 -21.32 8.14
C PHE A 146 3.04 -22.83 8.38
N GLU A 147 4.27 -23.36 8.30
CA GLU A 147 4.56 -24.73 8.75
C GLU A 147 4.30 -24.89 10.26
N PRO A 148 3.42 -25.81 10.68
CA PRO A 148 3.11 -26.00 12.10
C PRO A 148 4.35 -26.39 12.91
N GLY A 149 4.57 -25.71 14.04
CA GLY A 149 5.65 -26.01 14.98
C GLY A 149 7.04 -25.50 14.57
N ARG A 150 7.19 -24.88 13.40
CA ARG A 150 8.46 -24.23 13.00
C ARG A 150 8.65 -22.92 13.77
N LEU A 151 9.86 -22.70 14.27
CA LEU A 151 10.24 -21.51 15.05
C LEU A 151 11.29 -20.63 14.37
N THR A 152 11.97 -21.14 13.35
CA THR A 152 12.99 -20.43 12.58
C THR A 152 12.73 -20.70 11.10
N PHE A 153 12.80 -19.66 10.29
CA PHE A 153 12.33 -19.68 8.91
C PHE A 153 13.40 -19.14 7.98
N ASP A 154 13.68 -19.88 6.91
CA ASP A 154 14.60 -19.46 5.87
C ASP A 154 13.91 -18.47 4.94
N TYR A 155 14.63 -17.43 4.56
CA TYR A 155 14.19 -16.51 3.53
C TYR A 155 14.30 -17.15 2.14
N ASP A 156 13.24 -17.01 1.35
CA ASP A 156 13.25 -17.36 -0.07
C ASP A 156 13.80 -16.21 -0.92
N SER A 157 14.35 -16.58 -2.07
CA SER A 157 14.90 -15.62 -3.01
C SER A 157 13.80 -14.75 -3.63
N PRO A 158 14.09 -13.48 -3.97
CA PRO A 158 13.06 -12.55 -4.44
C PRO A 158 12.37 -12.98 -5.75
N ASP A 159 13.09 -13.66 -6.64
CA ASP A 159 12.54 -14.25 -7.87
C ASP A 159 11.50 -15.33 -7.57
N TYR A 160 11.72 -16.14 -6.53
CA TYR A 160 10.73 -17.12 -6.06
C TYR A 160 9.50 -16.42 -5.50
N VAL A 161 9.66 -15.35 -4.71
CA VAL A 161 8.54 -14.55 -4.18
C VAL A 161 7.66 -14.02 -5.33
N TYR A 162 8.28 -13.45 -6.36
CA TYR A 162 7.56 -12.95 -7.54
C TYR A 162 6.86 -14.05 -8.33
N ALA A 163 7.49 -15.22 -8.49
CA ALA A 163 6.86 -16.37 -9.12
C ALA A 163 5.67 -16.90 -8.29
N GLU A 164 5.77 -16.85 -6.96
CA GLU A 164 4.67 -17.23 -6.07
C GLU A 164 3.45 -16.33 -6.23
N VAL A 165 3.65 -15.01 -6.39
CA VAL A 165 2.55 -14.07 -6.69
C VAL A 165 1.77 -14.53 -7.92
N VAL A 166 2.46 -14.86 -9.01
CA VAL A 166 1.84 -15.32 -10.25
C VAL A 166 1.08 -16.63 -10.03
N LYS A 167 1.66 -17.58 -9.28
CA LYS A 167 1.01 -18.86 -8.95
C LYS A 167 -0.28 -18.64 -8.15
N GLU A 168 -0.23 -17.81 -7.12
CA GLU A 168 -1.39 -17.46 -6.29
C GLU A 168 -2.48 -16.76 -7.11
N CYS A 169 -2.11 -15.84 -8.01
CA CYS A 169 -3.05 -15.23 -8.97
C CYS A 169 -3.71 -16.27 -9.88
N GLN A 170 -2.96 -17.22 -10.43
CA GLN A 170 -3.52 -18.28 -11.28
C GLN A 170 -4.50 -19.17 -10.52
N LEU A 171 -4.17 -19.55 -9.28
CA LEU A 171 -5.08 -20.30 -8.41
C LEU A 171 -6.35 -19.50 -8.10
N ALA A 172 -6.22 -18.20 -7.81
CA ALA A 172 -7.36 -17.32 -7.58
C ALA A 172 -8.30 -17.28 -8.79
N LEU A 173 -7.75 -17.06 -10.00
CA LEU A 173 -8.53 -17.08 -11.25
C LEU A 173 -9.24 -18.42 -11.46
N ASN A 174 -8.56 -19.54 -11.24
CA ASN A 174 -9.14 -20.87 -11.42
C ASN A 174 -10.32 -21.11 -10.47
N TYR A 175 -10.17 -20.80 -9.17
CA TYR A 175 -11.23 -21.01 -8.18
C TYR A 175 -12.40 -20.04 -8.33
N LEU A 176 -12.14 -18.77 -8.68
CA LEU A 176 -13.22 -17.80 -8.94
C LEU A 176 -14.04 -18.21 -10.18
N ASN A 177 -13.37 -18.65 -11.25
CA ASN A 177 -14.06 -19.17 -12.44
C ASN A 177 -14.82 -20.47 -12.13
N LEU A 178 -14.23 -21.39 -11.35
CA LEU A 178 -14.91 -22.60 -10.92
C LEU A 178 -16.17 -22.28 -10.09
N ALA A 179 -16.10 -21.29 -9.21
CA ALA A 179 -17.25 -20.83 -8.43
C ALA A 179 -18.38 -20.36 -9.36
N ILE A 180 -18.08 -19.46 -10.30
CA ILE A 180 -19.04 -18.95 -11.30
C ILE A 180 -19.61 -20.10 -12.15
N GLN A 181 -18.78 -21.05 -12.57
CA GLN A 181 -19.25 -22.21 -13.35
C GLN A 181 -20.14 -23.15 -12.53
N THR A 182 -19.93 -23.25 -11.22
CA THR A 182 -20.69 -24.15 -10.35
C THR A 182 -22.12 -23.66 -10.14
N ASP A 183 -22.30 -22.36 -9.87
CA ASP A 183 -23.61 -21.79 -9.54
C ASP A 183 -24.21 -20.89 -10.65
N GLN A 184 -23.46 -20.63 -11.72
CA GLN A 184 -23.83 -19.77 -12.86
C GLN A 184 -24.18 -18.32 -12.45
N LEU A 185 -23.58 -17.83 -11.36
CA LEU A 185 -23.80 -16.48 -10.85
C LEU A 185 -22.50 -15.68 -10.87
N ASN A 186 -22.59 -14.38 -11.13
CA ASN A 186 -21.46 -13.46 -10.97
C ASN A 186 -21.34 -12.95 -9.54
N VAL A 187 -22.48 -12.68 -8.88
CA VAL A 187 -22.54 -12.18 -7.50
C VAL A 187 -22.94 -13.34 -6.58
N SER A 188 -22.11 -13.63 -5.59
CA SER A 188 -22.36 -14.66 -4.57
C SER A 188 -22.95 -14.02 -3.31
N THR A 189 -24.20 -14.37 -2.97
CA THR A 189 -24.83 -13.90 -1.72
C THR A 189 -24.16 -14.46 -0.47
N ASN A 190 -23.48 -15.61 -0.59
CA ASN A 190 -22.71 -16.19 0.50
C ASN A 190 -21.39 -15.47 0.72
N LEU A 191 -20.67 -15.10 -0.35
CA LEU A 191 -19.46 -14.28 -0.25
C LEU A 191 -19.78 -12.87 0.26
N ALA A 192 -20.89 -12.29 -0.21
CA ALA A 192 -21.34 -10.94 0.17
C ALA A 192 -21.52 -10.73 1.68
N LYS A 193 -21.70 -11.81 2.47
CA LYS A 193 -21.81 -11.74 3.94
C LYS A 193 -20.55 -11.21 4.62
N GLY A 194 -19.38 -11.46 4.04
CA GLY A 194 -18.09 -11.11 4.63
C GLY A 194 -17.16 -10.33 3.70
N ASP A 195 -17.54 -10.15 2.43
CA ASP A 195 -16.74 -9.40 1.46
C ASP A 195 -17.09 -7.91 1.47
N TYR A 196 -16.21 -7.13 2.09
CA TYR A 196 -16.28 -5.68 2.16
C TYR A 196 -15.41 -4.96 1.12
N ILE A 197 -14.84 -5.71 0.17
CA ILE A 197 -14.17 -5.15 -1.00
C ILE A 197 -15.13 -5.08 -2.18
N TYR A 198 -15.78 -6.21 -2.55
CA TYR A 198 -16.64 -6.27 -3.74
C TYR A 198 -18.04 -6.82 -3.50
N TYR A 199 -18.45 -7.00 -2.24
CA TYR A 199 -19.81 -7.39 -1.88
C TYR A 199 -20.28 -8.67 -2.59
N GLY A 200 -19.35 -9.61 -2.79
CA GLY A 200 -19.62 -10.91 -3.43
C GLY A 200 -19.53 -10.91 -4.95
N ASP A 201 -19.21 -9.78 -5.60
CA ASP A 201 -19.00 -9.73 -7.05
C ASP A 201 -17.67 -10.39 -7.44
N ARG A 202 -17.77 -11.64 -7.91
CA ARG A 202 -16.62 -12.46 -8.32
C ARG A 202 -15.93 -11.94 -9.58
N THR A 203 -16.65 -11.22 -10.44
CA THR A 203 -16.08 -10.65 -11.66
C THR A 203 -15.10 -9.51 -11.34
N LYS A 204 -15.39 -8.73 -10.30
CA LYS A 204 -14.48 -7.70 -9.80
C LYS A 204 -13.26 -8.29 -9.09
N TRP A 205 -13.43 -9.38 -8.36
CA TRP A 205 -12.29 -10.15 -7.84
C TRP A 205 -11.37 -10.67 -8.95
N ILE A 206 -11.92 -11.20 -10.03
CA ILE A 206 -11.12 -11.61 -11.21
C ILE A 206 -10.34 -10.43 -11.78
N LYS A 207 -10.98 -9.26 -11.93
CA LYS A 207 -10.29 -8.04 -12.38
C LYS A 207 -9.17 -7.61 -11.43
N PHE A 208 -9.40 -7.67 -10.12
CA PHE A 208 -8.36 -7.37 -9.13
C PHE A 208 -7.17 -8.33 -9.21
N VAL A 209 -7.41 -9.61 -9.47
CA VAL A 209 -6.32 -10.58 -9.69
C VAL A 209 -5.49 -10.22 -10.94
N TYR A 210 -6.13 -9.81 -12.03
CA TYR A 210 -5.41 -9.28 -13.20
C TYR A 210 -4.67 -7.97 -12.92
N ALA A 211 -5.18 -7.15 -11.99
CA ALA A 211 -4.51 -5.93 -11.54
C ALA A 211 -3.17 -6.25 -10.84
N ILE A 212 -3.17 -7.27 -9.96
CA ILE A 212 -1.94 -7.76 -9.30
C ILE A 212 -0.96 -8.34 -10.33
N LEU A 213 -1.44 -9.10 -11.33
CA LEU A 213 -0.59 -9.60 -12.41
C LEU A 213 0.04 -8.46 -13.24
N ALA A 214 -0.72 -7.39 -13.51
CA ALA A 214 -0.20 -6.20 -14.20
C ALA A 214 0.92 -5.51 -13.39
N GLN A 215 0.71 -5.33 -12.08
CA GLN A 215 1.70 -4.78 -11.16
C GLN A 215 2.98 -5.64 -11.14
N ASN A 216 2.82 -6.95 -10.90
CA ASN A 216 3.92 -7.91 -10.85
C ASN A 216 4.76 -7.91 -12.14
N ALA A 217 4.09 -7.86 -13.30
CA ALA A 217 4.75 -7.83 -14.60
C ALA A 217 5.47 -6.49 -14.87
N LEU A 218 4.88 -5.35 -14.49
CA LEU A 218 5.50 -4.04 -14.67
C LEU A 218 6.71 -3.83 -13.76
N HIS A 219 6.64 -4.32 -12.50
CA HIS A 219 7.73 -4.15 -11.55
C HIS A 219 9.02 -4.81 -12.03
N GLN A 220 8.90 -5.86 -12.83
CA GLN A 220 10.01 -6.54 -13.48
C GLN A 220 10.47 -5.87 -14.78
N SER A 221 10.12 -4.60 -15.05
CA SER A 221 10.42 -3.95 -16.34
C SER A 221 11.88 -3.64 -16.63
N ASN A 222 12.78 -3.94 -15.68
CA ASN A 222 14.23 -3.91 -15.91
C ASN A 222 14.78 -5.29 -16.29
N LYS A 223 13.99 -6.36 -16.16
CA LYS A 223 14.38 -7.72 -16.49
C LYS A 223 14.46 -7.95 -17.99
N ALA A 224 15.43 -8.75 -18.42
CA ALA A 224 15.52 -9.20 -19.81
C ALA A 224 14.26 -9.94 -20.30
N ALA A 225 13.54 -10.61 -19.40
CA ALA A 225 12.30 -11.33 -19.70
C ALA A 225 11.03 -10.44 -19.68
N PHE A 226 11.17 -9.13 -19.44
CA PHE A 226 10.03 -8.21 -19.40
C PHE A 226 9.25 -8.21 -20.71
N SER A 227 7.92 -8.21 -20.61
CA SER A 227 7.01 -8.09 -21.75
C SER A 227 5.96 -7.01 -21.49
N ALA A 228 6.05 -5.92 -22.25
CA ALA A 228 5.05 -4.87 -22.25
C ALA A 228 3.66 -5.38 -22.68
N ASP A 229 3.61 -6.40 -23.55
CA ASP A 229 2.36 -7.01 -24.00
C ASP A 229 1.66 -7.78 -22.87
N ASN A 230 2.42 -8.38 -21.96
CA ASN A 230 1.84 -9.02 -20.76
C ASN A 230 1.19 -7.96 -19.86
N VAL A 231 1.87 -6.85 -19.57
CA VAL A 231 1.30 -5.74 -18.80
C VAL A 231 0.02 -5.24 -19.45
N LYS A 232 0.06 -4.94 -20.76
CA LYS A 232 -1.11 -4.49 -21.52
C LYS A 232 -2.26 -5.50 -21.41
N LYS A 233 -2.00 -6.79 -21.64
CA LYS A 233 -3.00 -7.86 -21.57
C LYS A 233 -3.66 -7.92 -20.19
N TYR A 234 -2.86 -7.85 -19.13
CA TYR A 234 -3.38 -7.91 -17.77
C TYR A 234 -4.21 -6.67 -17.42
N VAL A 235 -3.75 -5.47 -17.80
CA VAL A 235 -4.53 -4.23 -17.63
C VAL A 235 -5.85 -4.30 -18.41
N ASP A 236 -5.83 -4.75 -19.66
CA ASP A 236 -7.04 -4.87 -20.50
C ASP A 236 -8.03 -5.93 -19.98
N SER A 237 -7.56 -6.87 -19.14
CA SER A 237 -8.38 -7.89 -18.48
C SER A 237 -8.86 -7.46 -17.08
N SER A 238 -8.49 -6.26 -16.64
CA SER A 238 -8.68 -5.77 -15.28
C SER A 238 -9.73 -4.64 -15.23
N PHE A 239 -9.47 -3.59 -14.45
CA PHE A 239 -10.40 -2.49 -14.21
C PHE A 239 -10.71 -1.73 -15.50
N VAL A 240 -12.00 -1.52 -15.77
CA VAL A 240 -12.45 -0.72 -16.94
C VAL A 240 -12.82 0.71 -16.55
N SER A 241 -13.05 0.96 -15.26
CA SER A 241 -13.33 2.28 -14.69
C SER A 241 -13.12 2.26 -13.17
N ASN A 242 -13.29 3.42 -12.51
CA ASN A 242 -13.21 3.53 -11.06
C ASN A 242 -14.22 2.64 -10.30
N ALA A 243 -15.29 2.19 -10.94
CA ALA A 243 -16.25 1.26 -10.34
C ALA A 243 -15.65 -0.13 -10.05
N ASP A 244 -14.50 -0.46 -10.64
CA ASP A 244 -13.78 -1.72 -10.36
C ASP A 244 -12.66 -1.56 -9.34
N ASN A 245 -12.35 -0.35 -8.88
CA ASN A 245 -11.25 -0.11 -7.94
C ASN A 245 -11.32 -1.01 -6.70
N ALA A 246 -10.18 -1.54 -6.28
CA ALA A 246 -10.09 -2.35 -5.08
C ALA A 246 -9.98 -1.42 -3.86
N SER A 247 -10.97 -1.47 -2.99
CA SER A 247 -10.98 -0.71 -1.73
C SER A 247 -11.78 -1.41 -0.65
N VAL A 248 -11.36 -1.28 0.60
CA VAL A 248 -12.00 -1.88 1.78
C VAL A 248 -12.97 -0.88 2.40
N GLN A 249 -14.18 -1.32 2.72
CA GLN A 249 -15.17 -0.49 3.40
C GLN A 249 -14.66 0.08 4.72
N CYS A 250 -15.01 1.34 4.99
CA CYS A 250 -14.93 1.97 6.30
C CYS A 250 -16.30 2.54 6.62
N ASN A 251 -16.84 2.25 7.80
CA ASN A 251 -18.13 2.80 8.20
C ASN A 251 -17.98 4.20 8.79
N GLY A 252 -16.84 4.46 9.46
CA GLY A 252 -16.63 5.71 10.17
C GLY A 252 -17.58 5.90 11.36
N SER A 253 -18.08 4.81 11.95
CA SER A 253 -19.02 4.86 13.08
C SER A 253 -18.31 4.94 14.43
N GLN A 254 -17.09 4.39 14.50
CA GLN A 254 -16.21 4.42 15.65
C GLN A 254 -14.75 4.25 15.20
N SER A 255 -13.78 4.60 16.04
CA SER A 255 -12.35 4.58 15.66
C SER A 255 -11.88 3.25 15.02
N GLY A 256 -12.39 2.11 15.51
CA GLY A 256 -12.04 0.78 15.00
C GLY A 256 -12.52 0.47 13.58
N ASP A 257 -13.57 1.14 13.08
CA ASP A 257 -14.11 0.95 11.72
C ASP A 257 -14.02 2.21 10.83
N SER A 258 -13.33 3.24 11.33
CA SER A 258 -12.98 4.43 10.58
C SER A 258 -11.76 4.19 9.68
N ASN A 259 -11.73 4.94 8.59
CA ASN A 259 -10.56 5.17 7.78
C ASN A 259 -9.37 5.63 8.64
N PHE A 260 -8.19 5.05 8.40
CA PHE A 260 -6.97 5.40 9.15
C PHE A 260 -6.60 6.87 9.02
N TRP A 261 -6.86 7.46 7.85
CA TRP A 261 -6.55 8.84 7.54
C TRP A 261 -7.61 9.83 8.05
N GLY A 262 -8.72 9.32 8.58
CA GLY A 262 -9.79 10.13 9.14
C GLY A 262 -9.48 10.73 10.51
N PRO A 263 -10.19 11.80 10.91
CA PRO A 263 -9.96 12.50 12.17
C PRO A 263 -10.18 11.62 13.41
N SER A 264 -11.07 10.62 13.35
CA SER A 264 -11.38 9.74 14.50
C SER A 264 -10.19 8.92 15.00
N ARG A 265 -9.14 8.83 14.19
CA ARG A 265 -7.95 8.01 14.47
C ARG A 265 -6.70 8.84 14.77
N ASN A 266 -6.68 10.11 14.36
CA ASN A 266 -5.56 11.05 14.55
C ASN A 266 -4.17 10.45 14.20
N ASN A 267 -4.07 9.71 13.10
CA ASN A 267 -2.78 9.12 12.69
C ASN A 267 -1.93 10.03 11.79
N LEU A 268 -2.50 11.14 11.31
CA LEU A 268 -1.88 12.02 10.32
C LEU A 268 -1.46 13.40 10.85
N GLY A 269 -1.67 13.69 12.15
CA GLY A 269 -1.38 15.03 12.70
C GLY A 269 0.09 15.48 12.53
N SER A 270 1.02 14.53 12.44
CA SER A 270 2.45 14.81 12.26
C SER A 270 2.91 14.92 10.80
N PHE A 271 2.00 14.91 9.83
CA PHE A 271 2.34 14.92 8.41
C PHE A 271 1.81 16.17 7.71
N ARG A 272 2.55 16.62 6.70
CA ARG A 272 2.26 17.77 5.84
C ARG A 272 2.48 17.39 4.39
N GLN A 273 1.73 18.00 3.47
CA GLN A 273 1.95 17.80 2.04
C GLN A 273 3.39 18.19 1.66
N SER A 274 3.99 17.47 0.71
CA SER A 274 5.34 17.77 0.22
C SER A 274 5.34 18.91 -0.80
N ASP A 275 6.46 19.62 -0.93
CA ASP A 275 6.62 20.62 -2.01
C ASP A 275 6.58 19.95 -3.39
N TYR A 276 7.08 18.71 -3.49
CA TYR A 276 7.05 17.94 -4.73
C TYR A 276 5.62 17.76 -5.25
N MET A 277 4.69 17.28 -4.41
CA MET A 277 3.27 17.14 -4.77
C MET A 277 2.61 18.49 -5.08
N VAL A 278 2.94 19.55 -4.33
CA VAL A 278 2.43 20.91 -4.62
C VAL A 278 2.86 21.38 -6.01
N ARG A 279 4.14 21.22 -6.36
CA ARG A 279 4.74 21.64 -7.64
C ARG A 279 4.23 20.87 -8.85
N LEU A 280 3.82 19.62 -8.64
CA LEU A 280 3.15 18.81 -9.65
C LEU A 280 1.76 19.37 -9.95
N LEU A 281 0.96 19.59 -8.90
CA LEU A 281 -0.43 20.04 -9.02
C LEU A 281 -0.58 21.52 -9.41
N ASP A 282 0.37 22.39 -9.05
CA ASP A 282 0.36 23.79 -9.48
C ASP A 282 1.06 24.04 -10.83
N GLY A 283 1.51 22.98 -11.48
CA GLY A 283 2.08 22.97 -12.82
C GLY A 283 3.50 23.51 -12.95
N ARG A 284 4.18 23.92 -11.85
CA ARG A 284 5.58 24.37 -11.91
C ARG A 284 6.51 23.32 -12.52
N ILE A 285 6.28 22.03 -12.22
CA ILE A 285 7.06 20.94 -12.82
C ILE A 285 6.71 20.76 -14.30
N PHE A 286 5.44 20.54 -14.65
CA PHE A 286 5.06 20.22 -16.03
C PHE A 286 5.31 21.35 -17.05
N THR A 287 5.26 22.60 -16.60
CA THR A 287 5.41 23.79 -17.45
C THR A 287 6.80 24.42 -17.38
N GLY A 288 7.62 24.03 -16.40
CA GLY A 288 8.90 24.69 -16.10
C GLY A 288 8.76 26.12 -15.53
N SER A 289 7.53 26.55 -15.19
CA SER A 289 7.29 27.85 -14.56
C SER A 289 7.91 27.91 -13.15
N ALA A 290 8.49 29.06 -12.80
CA ALA A 290 8.90 29.35 -11.42
C ALA A 290 7.72 29.79 -10.52
N VAL A 291 6.59 30.16 -11.12
CA VAL A 291 5.42 30.72 -10.43
C VAL A 291 4.33 29.67 -10.31
N GLN A 292 3.78 29.52 -9.10
CA GLN A 292 2.62 28.67 -8.80
C GLN A 292 1.39 29.15 -9.57
N ASN A 293 0.71 28.23 -10.26
CA ASN A 293 -0.59 28.48 -10.87
C ASN A 293 -1.62 27.47 -10.37
N THR A 294 -2.43 27.90 -9.40
CA THR A 294 -3.42 27.05 -8.72
C THR A 294 -4.65 26.73 -9.57
N ASN A 295 -4.74 27.28 -10.79
CA ASN A 295 -5.86 27.04 -11.70
C ASN A 295 -5.53 26.01 -12.80
N LEU A 296 -4.28 25.49 -12.85
CA LEU A 296 -3.90 24.50 -13.85
C LEU A 296 -4.55 23.16 -13.57
N ASP A 297 -4.28 22.52 -12.43
CA ASP A 297 -4.84 21.21 -12.10
C ASP A 297 -6.11 21.32 -11.24
N PRO A 298 -7.28 20.86 -11.72
CA PRO A 298 -8.54 20.95 -10.96
C PRO A 298 -8.56 20.06 -9.71
N ARG A 299 -7.60 19.14 -9.55
CA ARG A 299 -7.48 18.27 -8.37
C ARG A 299 -6.83 19.00 -7.18
N LEU A 300 -6.05 20.06 -7.41
CA LEU A 300 -5.28 20.76 -6.38
C LEU A 300 -6.07 21.09 -5.10
N PRO A 301 -7.25 21.77 -5.15
CA PRO A 301 -7.96 22.17 -3.93
C PRO A 301 -8.59 20.99 -3.16
N TYR A 302 -8.77 19.84 -3.83
CA TYR A 302 -9.32 18.63 -3.23
C TYR A 302 -8.24 17.78 -2.58
N LEU A 303 -7.09 17.66 -3.24
CA LEU A 303 -5.96 16.87 -2.75
C LEU A 303 -5.17 17.59 -1.66
N LEU A 304 -4.91 18.88 -1.84
CA LEU A 304 -4.01 19.65 -0.97
C LEU A 304 -4.72 20.79 -0.25
N ALA A 305 -4.06 21.35 0.76
CA ALA A 305 -4.54 22.49 1.52
C ALA A 305 -3.62 23.70 1.36
N ALA A 306 -4.21 24.86 1.07
CA ALA A 306 -3.47 26.12 1.10
C ALA A 306 -3.25 26.56 2.55
N SER A 307 -2.10 27.20 2.81
CA SER A 307 -1.90 28.00 4.02
C SER A 307 -2.97 29.09 4.12
N LYS A 308 -3.10 29.71 5.30
CA LYS A 308 -4.17 30.69 5.56
C LYS A 308 -4.10 31.93 4.66
N ASP A 309 -2.91 32.26 4.15
CA ASP A 309 -2.71 33.30 3.15
C ASP A 309 -3.11 32.90 1.71
N GLY A 310 -3.63 31.69 1.51
CA GLY A 310 -4.10 31.17 0.23
C GLY A 310 -3.02 30.52 -0.64
N VAL A 311 -1.76 30.49 -0.18
CA VAL A 311 -0.65 29.90 -0.94
C VAL A 311 -0.48 28.42 -0.58
N TYR A 312 -0.30 27.57 -1.58
CA TYR A 312 0.04 26.16 -1.34
C TYR A 312 1.54 26.03 -1.12
N ARG A 313 1.91 25.52 0.06
CA ARG A 313 3.28 25.23 0.46
C ARG A 313 3.41 23.77 0.86
N GLY A 314 4.58 23.20 0.71
CA GLY A 314 4.86 21.84 1.14
C GLY A 314 6.22 21.72 1.78
N VAL A 315 6.41 20.64 2.54
CA VAL A 315 7.68 20.34 3.20
C VAL A 315 8.68 19.79 2.18
N ILE A 316 9.96 20.07 2.40
CA ILE A 316 11.04 19.65 1.54
C ILE A 316 11.92 18.68 2.32
N GLY A 317 11.70 17.38 2.12
CA GLY A 317 12.46 16.32 2.77
C GLY A 317 12.75 16.61 4.25
N ALA A 318 14.01 16.50 4.64
CA ALA A 318 14.46 16.66 6.02
C ALA A 318 14.45 18.11 6.57
N ASN A 319 14.00 19.11 5.81
CA ASN A 319 14.04 20.51 6.23
C ASN A 319 12.88 20.90 7.17
N GLY A 320 11.81 20.09 7.24
CA GLY A 320 10.60 20.43 7.99
C GLY A 320 9.79 21.56 7.34
N ASP A 321 8.88 22.17 8.12
CA ASP A 321 8.16 23.38 7.70
C ASP A 321 8.93 24.64 8.13
N PRO A 322 9.57 25.37 7.19
CA PRO A 322 10.29 26.59 7.51
C PRO A 322 9.38 27.74 7.95
N ASN A 323 8.06 27.61 7.78
CA ASN A 323 7.05 28.62 8.13
C ASN A 323 6.29 28.28 9.42
N SER A 324 6.74 27.28 10.17
CA SER A 324 6.03 26.75 11.36
C SER A 324 5.82 27.76 12.49
N THR A 325 6.58 28.86 12.52
CA THR A 325 6.44 29.93 13.53
C THR A 325 5.39 30.98 13.17
N ASN A 326 4.94 31.04 11.92
CA ASN A 326 3.94 32.01 11.46
C ASN A 326 2.67 31.29 10.99
N ALA A 327 1.64 31.35 11.83
CA ALA A 327 0.35 30.72 11.60
C ALA A 327 -0.35 31.10 10.27
N ASN A 328 0.00 32.24 9.65
CA ASN A 328 -0.55 32.60 8.35
C ASN A 328 0.09 31.84 7.18
N THR A 329 1.36 31.43 7.33
CA THR A 329 2.19 30.82 6.28
C THR A 329 2.54 29.35 6.56
N SER A 330 2.29 28.85 7.77
CA SER A 330 2.53 27.44 8.12
C SER A 330 1.76 26.49 7.20
N ILE A 331 2.31 25.31 6.96
CA ILE A 331 1.69 24.30 6.12
C ILE A 331 0.55 23.62 6.90
N PRO A 332 -0.68 23.58 6.36
CA PRO A 332 -1.83 22.95 7.03
C PRO A 332 -1.71 21.43 7.14
N TYR A 333 -2.57 20.84 7.98
CA TYR A 333 -2.75 19.39 7.97
C TYR A 333 -3.32 18.88 6.63
N LEU A 334 -3.03 17.62 6.29
CA LEU A 334 -3.42 16.98 5.02
C LEU A 334 -4.93 16.97 4.77
N PHE A 335 -5.74 16.76 5.81
CA PHE A 335 -7.19 16.61 5.71
C PHE A 335 -7.95 17.95 5.58
N GLY A 336 -7.25 19.08 5.45
CA GLY A 336 -7.84 20.37 5.09
C GLY A 336 -8.33 21.23 6.25
N ALA A 337 -8.10 20.80 7.49
CA ALA A 337 -8.35 21.61 8.68
C ALA A 337 -7.04 22.23 9.17
N GLY A 338 -7.09 23.50 9.61
CA GLY A 338 -6.14 24.19 10.48
C GLY A 338 -4.63 23.86 10.42
N ILE A 339 -3.91 24.30 11.46
CA ILE A 339 -2.46 24.06 11.62
C ILE A 339 -2.08 23.54 13.02
N THR A 340 -2.97 23.73 14.01
CA THR A 340 -2.70 23.43 15.44
C THR A 340 -3.58 22.34 16.03
N THR A 341 -4.80 22.16 15.50
CA THR A 341 -5.79 21.25 16.07
C THR A 341 -6.30 20.31 15.00
N ASN A 342 -6.23 19.01 15.27
CA ASN A 342 -6.89 18.03 14.44
C ASN A 342 -8.41 18.23 14.49
N PRO A 343 -9.11 18.01 13.37
CA PRO A 343 -10.57 18.08 13.33
C PRO A 343 -11.16 17.05 14.28
N ALA A 344 -12.32 17.38 14.87
CA ALA A 344 -13.07 16.44 15.67
C ALA A 344 -13.58 15.27 14.81
N ALA A 345 -13.72 14.10 15.43
CA ALA A 345 -14.38 12.93 14.81
C ALA A 345 -15.72 13.32 14.17
N GLY A 346 -16.00 12.79 12.98
CA GLY A 346 -17.23 13.10 12.24
C GLY A 346 -17.25 14.47 11.53
N THR A 347 -16.21 15.28 11.64
CA THR A 347 -16.08 16.52 10.84
C THR A 347 -15.79 16.15 9.38
N PRO A 348 -16.57 16.63 8.39
CA PRO A 348 -16.27 16.40 6.99
C PRO A 348 -14.87 16.90 6.62
N GLN A 349 -14.07 16.05 5.99
CA GLN A 349 -12.74 16.33 5.48
C GLN A 349 -12.73 16.32 3.95
N LYS A 350 -11.68 16.89 3.36
CA LYS A 350 -11.49 16.82 1.90
C LYS A 350 -11.10 15.41 1.45
N TYR A 351 -11.39 15.12 0.18
CA TYR A 351 -10.96 13.91 -0.50
C TYR A 351 -11.27 12.62 0.29
N ILE A 352 -10.29 11.73 0.42
CA ILE A 352 -10.41 10.45 1.13
C ILE A 352 -9.95 10.52 2.59
N PHE A 353 -9.99 11.71 3.20
CA PHE A 353 -9.68 11.89 4.62
C PHE A 353 -10.91 11.84 5.52
N ASN A 354 -12.09 11.48 5.00
CA ASN A 354 -13.27 11.27 5.85
C ASN A 354 -13.16 9.94 6.61
N ASP A 355 -13.76 9.88 7.79
CA ASP A 355 -13.79 8.66 8.62
C ASP A 355 -14.47 7.47 7.89
N ASN A 356 -15.39 7.74 6.96
CA ASN A 356 -16.04 6.71 6.15
C ASN A 356 -15.44 6.57 4.73
N SER A 357 -14.36 7.28 4.40
CA SER A 357 -13.67 7.05 3.11
C SER A 357 -13.09 5.64 3.07
N ARG A 358 -13.21 4.96 1.93
CA ARG A 358 -12.77 3.56 1.82
C ARG A 358 -11.24 3.45 1.79
N GLY A 359 -10.71 2.35 2.32
CA GLY A 359 -9.28 2.03 2.30
C GLY A 359 -8.85 1.52 0.93
N ILE A 360 -8.23 2.37 0.12
CA ILE A 360 -7.85 2.05 -1.25
C ILE A 360 -6.66 1.07 -1.27
N LEU A 361 -6.74 0.08 -2.16
CA LEU A 361 -5.69 -0.91 -2.39
C LEU A 361 -5.06 -0.77 -3.79
N MET A 362 -5.89 -0.53 -4.82
CA MET A 362 -5.44 -0.36 -6.21
C MET A 362 -6.52 0.33 -7.04
N THR A 363 -6.12 1.14 -8.03
CA THR A 363 -7.08 1.93 -8.83
C THR A 363 -6.96 1.72 -10.34
N TYR A 364 -8.03 2.06 -11.06
CA TYR A 364 -8.07 2.08 -12.52
C TYR A 364 -7.02 3.02 -13.11
N ALA A 365 -6.87 4.23 -12.55
CA ALA A 365 -5.90 5.22 -13.03
C ALA A 365 -4.48 4.66 -12.98
N GLU A 366 -4.11 4.05 -11.85
CA GLU A 366 -2.83 3.36 -11.65
C GLU A 366 -2.57 2.30 -12.73
N LEU A 367 -3.55 1.44 -13.03
CA LEU A 367 -3.40 0.42 -14.08
C LEU A 367 -3.26 1.03 -15.49
N GLN A 368 -3.96 2.12 -15.78
CA GLN A 368 -3.77 2.81 -17.06
C GLN A 368 -2.36 3.39 -17.18
N PHE A 369 -1.78 3.89 -16.09
CA PHE A 369 -0.38 4.30 -16.09
C PHE A 369 0.60 3.13 -16.19
N PHE A 370 0.28 1.96 -15.64
CA PHE A 370 1.09 0.74 -15.88
C PHE A 370 1.14 0.40 -17.36
N LYS A 371 -0.03 0.42 -18.03
CA LYS A 371 -0.14 0.18 -19.46
C LYS A 371 0.57 1.27 -20.28
N ALA A 372 0.41 2.54 -19.90
CA ALA A 372 1.08 3.66 -20.56
C ALA A 372 2.59 3.50 -20.53
N GLU A 373 3.16 3.22 -19.35
CA GLU A 373 4.58 3.00 -19.17
C GLU A 373 5.09 1.81 -19.98
N ALA A 374 4.42 0.66 -19.88
CA ALA A 374 4.83 -0.55 -20.59
C ALA A 374 4.86 -0.31 -22.12
N LEU A 375 3.82 0.32 -22.66
CA LEU A 375 3.74 0.61 -24.10
C LEU A 375 4.77 1.67 -24.53
N PHE A 376 5.05 2.66 -23.67
CA PHE A 376 6.11 3.63 -23.91
C PHE A 376 7.47 2.92 -24.03
N LYS A 377 7.80 2.02 -23.09
CA LYS A 377 9.05 1.23 -23.12
C LYS A 377 9.15 0.33 -24.36
N LYS A 378 8.02 -0.16 -24.86
CA LYS A 378 7.94 -0.95 -26.11
C LYS A 378 8.13 -0.10 -27.38
N GLY A 379 7.96 1.22 -27.30
CA GLY A 379 7.94 2.12 -28.45
C GLY A 379 6.56 2.26 -29.11
N ASP A 380 5.50 1.71 -28.52
CA ASP A 380 4.11 1.94 -28.94
C ASP A 380 3.60 3.27 -28.33
N LEU A 381 4.10 4.39 -28.88
CA LEU A 381 3.75 5.73 -28.41
C LEU A 381 2.25 6.06 -28.54
N PRO A 382 1.54 5.69 -29.63
CA PRO A 382 0.10 5.91 -29.72
C PRO A 382 -0.68 5.17 -28.63
N GLY A 383 -0.33 3.90 -28.37
CA GLY A 383 -0.93 3.10 -27.31
C GLY A 383 -0.63 3.66 -25.92
N ALA A 384 0.62 4.08 -25.69
CA ALA A 384 1.05 4.73 -24.45
C ALA A 384 0.28 6.02 -24.18
N TYR A 385 0.13 6.88 -25.20
CA TYR A 385 -0.59 8.14 -25.12
C TYR A 385 -2.08 7.94 -24.78
N SER A 386 -2.74 6.96 -25.42
CA SER A 386 -4.13 6.64 -25.10
C SER A 386 -4.29 6.21 -23.64
N ALA A 387 -3.42 5.33 -23.15
CA ALA A 387 -3.44 4.89 -21.76
C ALA A 387 -3.10 6.02 -20.77
N TYR A 388 -2.17 6.91 -21.12
CA TYR A 388 -1.84 8.11 -20.35
C TYR A 388 -3.05 9.04 -20.16
N ILE A 389 -3.79 9.35 -21.24
CA ILE A 389 -5.00 10.16 -21.17
C ILE A 389 -6.10 9.47 -20.35
N ASN A 390 -6.23 8.15 -20.47
CA ASN A 390 -7.15 7.36 -19.65
C ASN A 390 -6.80 7.40 -18.17
N GLY A 391 -5.51 7.31 -17.82
CA GLY A 391 -5.01 7.40 -16.45
C GLY A 391 -5.30 8.77 -15.82
N ILE A 392 -5.03 9.86 -16.54
CA ILE A 392 -5.36 11.22 -16.09
C ILE A 392 -6.87 11.36 -15.88
N SER A 393 -7.66 10.92 -16.86
CA SER A 393 -9.12 10.98 -16.79
C SER A 393 -9.68 10.18 -15.61
N GLY A 394 -9.17 8.96 -15.39
CA GLY A 394 -9.54 8.12 -14.26
C GLY A 394 -9.16 8.74 -12.91
N SER A 395 -8.00 9.39 -12.84
CA SER A 395 -7.55 10.10 -11.63
C SER A 395 -8.45 11.29 -11.33
N ILE A 396 -8.80 12.12 -12.31
CA ILE A 396 -9.71 13.25 -12.13
C ILE A 396 -11.09 12.76 -11.67
N ASP A 397 -11.62 11.73 -12.32
CA ASP A 397 -12.92 11.15 -11.92
C ASP A 397 -12.87 10.59 -10.49
N PHE A 398 -11.80 9.92 -10.09
CA PHE A 398 -11.63 9.42 -8.73
C PHE A 398 -11.62 10.56 -7.70
N VAL A 399 -10.92 11.66 -7.97
CA VAL A 399 -10.90 12.85 -7.10
C VAL A 399 -12.26 13.55 -7.09
N SER A 400 -12.97 13.55 -8.22
CA SER A 400 -14.31 14.11 -8.33
C SER A 400 -15.34 13.33 -7.51
N ASN A 401 -15.17 12.00 -7.47
CA ASN A 401 -16.12 11.03 -6.94
C ASN A 401 -15.44 10.02 -5.98
N PRO A 402 -14.82 10.49 -4.87
CA PRO A 402 -14.08 9.61 -3.98
C PRO A 402 -15.00 8.58 -3.30
N PRO A 403 -14.54 7.33 -3.14
CA PRO A 403 -15.38 6.25 -2.65
C PRO A 403 -15.54 6.30 -1.12
N ALA A 404 -16.75 6.03 -0.62
CA ALA A 404 -17.10 6.20 0.79
C ALA A 404 -18.20 5.23 1.24
N GLY A 405 -18.14 4.82 2.51
CA GLY A 405 -19.06 3.85 3.10
C GLY A 405 -19.09 2.57 2.25
N THR A 406 -20.28 2.17 1.82
CA THR A 406 -20.49 1.01 0.97
C THR A 406 -20.29 1.27 -0.53
N ALA A 407 -20.12 2.52 -0.95
CA ALA A 407 -20.03 2.89 -2.36
C ALA A 407 -18.58 2.78 -2.88
N LEU A 408 -18.36 1.96 -3.90
CA LEU A 408 -17.07 1.82 -4.60
C LEU A 408 -16.68 3.04 -5.43
N THR A 409 -17.64 3.91 -5.74
CA THR A 409 -17.42 5.19 -6.40
C THR A 409 -18.41 6.18 -5.79
N GLY A 410 -17.91 7.39 -5.49
CA GLY A 410 -18.74 8.46 -4.96
C GLY A 410 -19.66 9.08 -6.01
N SER A 411 -20.44 10.07 -5.59
CA SER A 411 -21.37 10.81 -6.45
C SER A 411 -21.29 12.33 -6.23
N GLN A 412 -20.19 12.80 -5.64
CA GLN A 412 -20.01 14.19 -5.23
C GLN A 412 -19.87 15.13 -6.45
N ASN A 413 -19.33 14.64 -7.57
CA ASN A 413 -19.10 15.41 -8.79
C ASN A 413 -18.36 16.73 -8.55
N ASN A 414 -17.31 16.68 -7.72
CA ASN A 414 -16.58 17.86 -7.28
C ASN A 414 -15.91 18.64 -8.44
N ILE A 415 -15.44 17.93 -9.47
CA ILE A 415 -14.76 18.51 -10.63
C ILE A 415 -15.71 18.50 -11.83
N SER A 416 -15.98 19.68 -12.39
CA SER A 416 -16.89 19.83 -13.53
C SER A 416 -16.29 19.28 -14.83
N ALA A 417 -17.16 18.90 -15.78
CA ALA A 417 -16.75 18.47 -17.11
C ALA A 417 -15.91 19.53 -17.84
N ALA A 418 -16.24 20.83 -17.66
CA ALA A 418 -15.49 21.93 -18.23
C ALA A 418 -14.08 22.05 -17.63
N ALA A 419 -13.93 21.92 -16.31
CA ALA A 419 -12.63 21.93 -15.65
C ALA A 419 -11.76 20.74 -16.07
N ARG A 420 -12.36 19.55 -16.20
CA ARG A 420 -11.66 18.38 -16.75
C ARG A 420 -11.20 18.60 -18.19
N ALA A 421 -12.06 19.12 -19.06
CA ALA A 421 -11.71 19.41 -20.45
C ALA A 421 -10.58 20.46 -20.55
N ALA A 422 -10.64 21.51 -19.74
CA ALA A 422 -9.61 22.54 -19.67
C ALA A 422 -8.25 21.96 -19.23
N TYR A 423 -8.23 21.05 -18.25
CA TYR A 423 -7.01 20.38 -17.83
C TYR A 423 -6.39 19.50 -18.92
N LEU A 424 -7.21 18.68 -19.59
CA LEU A 424 -6.75 17.78 -20.64
C LEU A 424 -6.19 18.54 -21.86
N ALA A 425 -6.74 19.71 -22.17
CA ALA A 425 -6.21 20.61 -23.19
C ALA A 425 -5.08 21.53 -22.68
N GLY A 426 -4.76 21.46 -21.39
CA GLY A 426 -3.85 22.36 -20.69
C GLY A 426 -2.38 21.95 -20.80
N PRO A 427 -1.46 22.83 -20.34
CA PRO A 427 -0.03 22.64 -20.51
C PRO A 427 0.56 21.55 -19.59
N CYS A 428 -0.18 21.11 -18.57
CA CYS A 428 0.22 20.00 -17.69
C CYS A 428 -0.01 18.62 -18.30
N VAL A 429 -0.65 18.54 -19.47
CA VAL A 429 -0.94 17.31 -20.19
C VAL A 429 -0.29 17.39 -21.56
N ARG A 430 0.43 16.34 -21.98
CA ARG A 430 0.98 16.29 -23.35
C ARG A 430 -0.15 16.13 -24.36
N GLN A 431 -0.03 16.82 -25.49
CA GLN A 431 -1.11 16.95 -26.47
C GLN A 431 -0.99 15.96 -27.63
N SER A 432 0.08 15.16 -27.67
CA SER A 432 0.27 14.12 -28.68
C SER A 432 1.23 13.03 -28.21
N ALA A 433 1.16 11.86 -28.85
CA ALA A 433 2.08 10.75 -28.62
C ALA A 433 3.55 11.10 -28.89
N ALA A 434 3.81 11.99 -29.86
CA ALA A 434 5.17 12.40 -30.22
C ALA A 434 5.85 13.29 -29.16
N GLN A 435 5.06 13.94 -28.31
CA GLN A 435 5.55 14.80 -27.23
C GLN A 435 5.67 14.06 -25.89
N LEU A 436 5.08 12.86 -25.79
CA LEU A 436 5.00 12.12 -24.55
C LEU A 436 6.41 11.68 -24.13
N GLN A 437 6.75 11.95 -22.87
CA GLN A 437 7.93 11.43 -22.22
C GLN A 437 7.54 10.53 -21.06
N LEU A 438 8.46 9.66 -20.64
CA LEU A 438 8.25 8.79 -19.49
C LEU A 438 8.01 9.59 -18.20
N SER A 439 8.69 10.74 -18.05
CA SER A 439 8.49 11.70 -16.96
C SER A 439 7.04 12.17 -16.88
N ASP A 440 6.39 12.46 -18.01
CA ASP A 440 4.99 12.88 -18.04
C ASP A 440 4.05 11.77 -17.51
N ILE A 441 4.31 10.52 -17.88
CA ILE A 441 3.52 9.36 -17.44
C ILE A 441 3.68 9.15 -15.94
N LEU A 442 4.91 9.08 -15.44
CA LEU A 442 5.20 8.75 -14.05
C LEU A 442 4.82 9.89 -13.09
N GLN A 443 4.92 11.15 -13.50
CA GLN A 443 4.48 12.27 -12.68
C GLN A 443 2.95 12.36 -12.57
N GLN A 444 2.21 12.08 -13.66
CA GLN A 444 0.75 11.98 -13.59
C GLN A 444 0.29 10.76 -12.77
N LYS A 445 1.02 9.64 -12.87
CA LYS A 445 0.83 8.48 -12.00
C LYS A 445 1.05 8.85 -10.54
N PHE A 446 2.13 9.54 -10.21
CA PHE A 446 2.44 10.00 -8.86
C PHE A 446 1.30 10.84 -8.25
N ILE A 447 0.73 11.80 -9.01
CA ILE A 447 -0.46 12.55 -8.58
C ILE A 447 -1.64 11.61 -8.29
N SER A 448 -1.87 10.62 -9.17
CA SER A 448 -2.99 9.68 -9.02
C SER A 448 -2.89 8.77 -7.81
N LEU A 449 -1.69 8.60 -7.24
CA LEU A 449 -1.39 7.74 -6.11
C LEU A 449 -1.47 8.47 -4.75
N PHE A 450 -1.76 9.78 -4.74
CA PHE A 450 -1.72 10.58 -3.52
C PHE A 450 -2.62 9.99 -2.41
N VAL A 451 -2.02 9.86 -1.22
CA VAL A 451 -2.53 9.26 0.04
C VAL A 451 -2.30 7.76 0.21
N TRP A 452 -2.81 6.89 -0.68
CA TRP A 452 -2.72 5.43 -0.48
C TRP A 452 -1.54 4.79 -1.19
N GLY A 453 -1.17 5.33 -2.35
CA GLY A 453 -0.27 4.69 -3.31
C GLY A 453 1.21 4.93 -3.05
N SER A 454 1.61 5.28 -1.82
CA SER A 454 3.01 5.56 -1.48
C SER A 454 3.93 4.38 -1.81
N PHE A 455 3.44 3.14 -1.73
CA PHE A 455 4.24 1.95 -2.01
C PHE A 455 4.58 1.86 -3.50
N GLU A 456 3.58 2.10 -4.34
CA GLU A 456 3.71 2.10 -5.79
C GLU A 456 4.56 3.29 -6.28
N ALA A 457 4.31 4.48 -5.72
CA ALA A 457 5.12 5.67 -6.02
C ALA A 457 6.60 5.43 -5.70
N TRP A 458 6.88 4.84 -4.54
CA TRP A 458 8.24 4.48 -4.15
C TRP A 458 8.82 3.32 -4.98
N ALA A 459 7.99 2.38 -5.45
CA ALA A 459 8.42 1.35 -6.39
C ALA A 459 8.86 1.96 -7.73
N ASP A 460 8.11 2.92 -8.27
CA ASP A 460 8.48 3.65 -9.49
C ASP A 460 9.83 4.37 -9.33
N GLU A 461 9.98 5.15 -8.26
CA GLU A 461 11.21 5.86 -7.96
C GLU A 461 12.43 4.93 -7.90
N ARG A 462 12.29 3.79 -7.23
CA ARG A 462 13.36 2.79 -7.13
C ARG A 462 13.67 2.10 -8.47
N ARG A 463 12.66 1.76 -9.28
CA ARG A 463 12.84 1.13 -10.61
C ARG A 463 13.69 2.00 -11.53
N TYR A 464 13.57 3.31 -11.39
CA TYR A 464 14.31 4.30 -12.15
C TYR A 464 15.45 4.95 -11.35
N SER A 465 15.84 4.36 -10.21
CA SER A 465 16.95 4.82 -9.37
C SER A 465 16.91 6.32 -9.03
N TYR A 466 15.72 6.84 -8.74
CA TYR A 466 15.48 8.25 -8.38
C TYR A 466 15.95 9.25 -9.44
N ASP A 467 15.96 8.86 -10.72
CA ASP A 467 16.46 9.71 -11.81
C ASP A 467 15.71 11.07 -11.83
N PRO A 468 16.42 12.20 -11.61
CA PRO A 468 15.80 13.52 -11.54
C PRO A 468 15.28 14.01 -12.90
N THR A 469 15.66 13.38 -14.01
CA THR A 469 15.10 13.67 -15.33
C THR A 469 13.71 13.06 -15.50
N ILE A 470 13.41 11.98 -14.76
CA ILE A 470 12.11 11.31 -14.71
C ILE A 470 11.24 11.93 -13.61
N PHE A 471 11.74 11.96 -12.37
CA PHE A 471 11.06 12.54 -11.20
C PHE A 471 11.46 13.99 -11.00
N GLN A 472 11.09 14.83 -11.97
CA GLN A 472 11.49 16.22 -12.03
C GLN A 472 10.97 16.99 -10.80
N GLY A 473 11.88 17.52 -9.99
CA GLY A 473 11.52 18.24 -8.76
C GLY A 473 11.58 17.38 -7.50
N PHE A 474 11.77 16.06 -7.61
CA PHE A 474 12.20 15.24 -6.48
C PHE A 474 13.56 15.75 -5.97
N GLN A 475 13.73 15.85 -4.66
CA GLN A 475 14.96 16.36 -4.04
C GLN A 475 15.56 15.33 -3.10
N VAL A 476 16.74 14.79 -3.41
CA VAL A 476 17.44 13.89 -2.50
C VAL A 476 17.67 14.63 -1.16
N PRO A 477 17.13 14.12 -0.03
CA PRO A 477 17.24 14.79 1.25
C PRO A 477 18.65 14.64 1.84
N SER A 478 18.91 15.32 2.96
CA SER A 478 20.04 14.92 3.80
C SER A 478 19.78 13.50 4.31
N LEU A 479 20.67 12.57 3.95
CA LEU A 479 20.45 11.15 4.23
C LEU A 479 20.82 10.82 5.68
N TYR A 480 20.08 9.88 6.26
CA TYR A 480 20.31 9.35 7.60
C TYR A 480 21.72 8.74 7.69
N PRO A 481 22.45 8.86 8.82
CA PRO A 481 23.85 8.47 8.89
C PRO A 481 24.15 7.02 8.47
N ASP A 482 23.28 6.06 8.84
CA ASP A 482 23.44 4.64 8.48
C ASP A 482 23.32 4.38 6.97
N ASN A 483 22.81 5.34 6.20
CA ASN A 483 22.69 5.22 4.76
C ASN A 483 24.05 5.31 4.06
N ALA A 484 25.09 5.83 4.72
CA ALA A 484 26.42 6.04 4.15
C ALA A 484 26.40 6.74 2.77
N GLY A 485 25.51 7.74 2.62
CA GLY A 485 25.33 8.50 1.39
C GLY A 485 24.52 7.83 0.28
N LYS A 486 23.89 6.67 0.54
CA LYS A 486 23.06 5.94 -0.43
C LYS A 486 21.57 6.15 -0.14
N GLN A 487 20.76 6.30 -1.18
CA GLN A 487 19.31 6.39 -0.99
C GLN A 487 18.71 5.06 -0.50
N VAL A 488 17.56 5.14 0.17
CA VAL A 488 16.81 3.97 0.64
C VAL A 488 16.25 3.19 -0.54
N TYR A 489 16.17 1.86 -0.42
CA TYR A 489 15.64 0.96 -1.44
C TYR A 489 14.79 -0.17 -0.86
N LEU A 490 14.92 -0.48 0.43
CA LEU A 490 14.19 -1.53 1.12
C LEU A 490 13.66 -1.04 2.47
N VAL A 491 12.55 -1.63 2.87
CA VAL A 491 12.14 -1.65 4.27
C VAL A 491 12.81 -2.84 4.95
N ARG A 492 13.21 -2.65 6.21
CA ARG A 492 13.77 -3.74 7.01
C ARG A 492 12.64 -4.71 7.41
N PRO A 493 12.88 -6.03 7.45
CA PRO A 493 11.90 -6.97 7.98
C PRO A 493 11.46 -6.58 9.41
N ARG A 494 10.26 -6.99 9.82
CA ARG A 494 9.68 -6.57 11.10
C ARG A 494 10.59 -6.94 12.28
N TYR A 495 10.88 -5.95 13.13
CA TYR A 495 11.82 -6.11 14.24
C TYR A 495 11.46 -7.27 15.17
N ASN A 496 10.24 -7.27 15.73
CA ASN A 496 9.87 -8.23 16.76
C ASN A 496 9.86 -9.69 16.27
N SER A 497 9.55 -9.97 15.01
CA SER A 497 9.56 -11.35 14.50
C SER A 497 10.94 -11.76 14.01
N GLU A 498 11.65 -10.87 13.33
CA GLU A 498 12.89 -11.28 12.64
C GLU A 498 14.14 -11.03 13.50
N TYR A 499 14.28 -9.82 14.07
CA TYR A 499 15.49 -9.41 14.78
C TYR A 499 15.57 -9.96 16.21
N ILE A 500 14.50 -10.60 16.68
CA ILE A 500 14.44 -11.29 17.98
C ILE A 500 14.45 -12.81 17.78
N TRP A 501 13.60 -13.34 16.89
CA TRP A 501 13.36 -14.79 16.78
C TRP A 501 13.97 -15.47 15.56
N ASN A 502 14.37 -14.73 14.52
CA ASN A 502 14.86 -15.27 13.24
C ASN A 502 16.25 -14.74 12.85
N VAL A 503 17.07 -14.39 13.83
CA VAL A 503 18.37 -13.72 13.64
C VAL A 503 19.33 -14.48 12.70
N PRO A 504 19.51 -15.82 12.80
CA PRO A 504 20.38 -16.55 11.87
C PRO A 504 19.96 -16.38 10.40
N SER A 505 18.66 -16.41 10.11
CA SER A 505 18.12 -16.22 8.76
C SER A 505 18.30 -14.79 8.26
N LEU A 506 18.12 -13.79 9.15
CA LEU A 506 18.43 -12.38 8.82
C LEU A 506 19.91 -12.16 8.50
N GLN A 507 20.81 -12.82 9.23
CA GLN A 507 22.25 -12.77 8.98
C GLN A 507 22.59 -13.33 7.60
N ALA A 508 21.93 -14.42 7.19
CA ALA A 508 22.17 -15.05 5.89
C ALA A 508 21.89 -14.11 4.70
N ILE A 509 20.92 -13.21 4.82
CA ILE A 509 20.61 -12.19 3.80
C ILE A 509 21.36 -10.85 4.04
N GLY A 510 22.21 -10.80 5.06
CA GLY A 510 22.97 -9.62 5.46
C GLY A 510 22.10 -8.47 5.97
N ALA A 511 20.94 -8.76 6.55
CA ALA A 511 20.00 -7.75 7.07
C ALA A 511 20.41 -7.16 8.42
N MET A 512 21.48 -7.67 9.03
CA MET A 512 22.08 -7.09 10.24
C MET A 512 22.96 -5.86 9.95
N ALA A 513 23.31 -5.60 8.69
CA ALA A 513 24.12 -4.44 8.32
C ALA A 513 23.35 -3.13 8.57
N PRO A 514 23.95 -2.08 9.15
CA PRO A 514 23.28 -0.80 9.38
C PRO A 514 22.67 -0.21 8.10
N ASP A 515 23.35 -0.34 6.96
CA ASP A 515 22.93 0.18 5.66
C ASP A 515 22.03 -0.77 4.85
N TYR A 516 21.50 -1.85 5.44
CA TYR A 516 20.71 -2.86 4.71
C TYR A 516 19.55 -2.27 3.90
N HIS A 517 18.86 -1.25 4.44
CA HIS A 517 17.75 -0.58 3.78
C HIS A 517 18.15 0.16 2.49
N THR A 518 19.45 0.34 2.22
CA THR A 518 19.98 0.95 0.98
C THR A 518 20.27 -0.08 -0.12
N LYS A 519 20.19 -1.38 0.17
CA LYS A 519 20.44 -2.43 -0.83
C LYS A 519 19.37 -2.40 -1.93
N LYS A 520 19.78 -2.44 -3.19
CA LYS A 520 18.84 -2.47 -4.32
C LYS A 520 18.05 -3.80 -4.33
N PRO A 521 16.70 -3.78 -4.35
CA PRO A 521 15.91 -5.00 -4.47
C PRO A 521 16.13 -5.68 -5.82
N TRP A 522 15.87 -6.98 -5.88
CA TRP A 522 16.01 -7.77 -7.09
C TRP A 522 15.18 -7.26 -8.26
N PHE A 523 13.94 -6.79 -8.03
CA PHE A 523 13.02 -6.43 -9.11
C PHE A 523 13.49 -5.22 -9.93
N ILE A 524 14.35 -4.37 -9.37
CA ILE A 524 14.92 -3.22 -10.08
C ILE A 524 16.24 -3.54 -10.79
N LEU A 525 16.86 -4.68 -10.50
CA LEU A 525 18.08 -5.13 -11.17
C LEU A 525 17.73 -5.76 -12.53
N PRO A 526 18.67 -5.79 -13.49
CA PRO A 526 18.48 -6.47 -14.78
C PRO A 526 18.11 -7.96 -14.71
#